data_AF-A0A9E0Y7Q8-F1
#
_entry.id   AF-A0A9E0Y7Q8-F1
#
_cell.length_a   1.000
_cell.length_b   1.000
_cell.length_c   1.000
_cell.angle_alpha   90.00
_cell.angle_beta   90.00
_cell.angle_gamma   90.00
#
_symmetry.space_group_name_H-M   'P 1'
#
loop_
_entity.id
_entity.type
_entity.pdbx_description
1 polymer ?
#
loop_
_entity_poly.entity_id
_entity_poly.type
_entity_poly.pdbx_seq_one_letter_code
_entity_poly.pdbx_strand_id
1 'polypeptide(L)'
;MNEKQYQMIGVIEAQRAEGKNKINVYSCLGCARQTITIDRDSGVTPFNISCPSCGKTAMSAIYRVSQDLTPTHEFYRPSFAYYQNIPSREMRRHIENGGLMFRKLGNLK
;
A
#
# COMPACT_ATOMS: atom_id res chain seq x y z
N MET A 1 -10.48 -17.74 -4.06
CA MET A 1 -9.08 -18.20 -3.92
C MET A 1 -8.92 -18.85 -2.54
N ASN A 2 -8.15 -19.94 -2.42
CA ASN A 2 -7.84 -20.56 -1.12
C ASN A 2 -6.59 -19.95 -0.47
N GLU A 3 -6.30 -20.32 0.78
CA GLU A 3 -5.18 -19.74 1.53
C GLU A 3 -3.81 -20.02 0.89
N LYS A 4 -3.57 -21.25 0.41
CA LYS A 4 -2.30 -21.61 -0.25
C LYS A 4 -2.05 -20.75 -1.49
N GLN A 5 -3.09 -20.53 -2.29
CA GLN A 5 -3.03 -19.64 -3.46
C GLN A 5 -2.78 -18.19 -3.04
N TYR A 6 -3.42 -17.72 -1.98
CA TYR A 6 -3.21 -16.37 -1.43
C TYR A 6 -1.77 -16.15 -0.96
N GLN A 7 -1.23 -17.11 -0.21
CA GLN A 7 0.16 -17.07 0.28
C GLN A 7 1.17 -17.11 -0.87
N MET A 8 0.89 -17.89 -1.92
CA MET A 8 1.75 -17.97 -3.11
C MET A 8 1.91 -16.61 -3.80
N ILE A 9 0.88 -15.76 -3.84
CA ILE A 9 1.00 -14.39 -4.37
C ILE A 9 2.05 -13.61 -3.57
N GLY A 10 2.02 -13.69 -2.24
CA GLY A 10 3.02 -13.03 -1.39
C GLY A 10 4.45 -13.50 -1.66
N VAL A 11 4.63 -14.79 -1.93
CA VAL A 11 5.94 -15.37 -2.30
C VAL A 11 6.41 -14.83 -3.65
N ILE A 12 5.53 -14.82 -4.66
CA ILE A 12 5.84 -14.30 -6.01
C ILE A 12 6.23 -12.82 -5.94
N GLU A 13 5.48 -11.99 -5.21
CA GLU A 13 5.81 -10.57 -5.06
C GLU A 13 7.11 -10.35 -4.27
N ALA A 14 7.38 -11.17 -3.25
CA ALA A 14 8.65 -11.11 -2.51
C ALA A 14 9.86 -11.44 -3.39
N GLN A 15 9.74 -12.40 -4.31
CA GLN A 15 10.80 -12.75 -5.27
C GLN A 15 11.09 -11.62 -6.27
N ARG A 16 10.11 -10.74 -6.54
CA ARG A 16 10.29 -9.55 -7.37
C ARG A 16 11.02 -8.41 -6.63
N ALA A 17 11.14 -8.49 -5.30
CA ALA A 17 11.98 -7.69 -4.41
C ALA A 17 11.96 -6.15 -4.56
N GLU A 18 11.02 -5.56 -5.29
CA GLU A 18 10.91 -4.11 -5.42
C GLU A 18 10.02 -3.52 -4.31
N GLY A 19 10.49 -2.45 -3.67
CA GLY A 19 9.66 -1.58 -2.81
C GLY A 19 9.64 -1.90 -1.31
N LYS A 20 9.79 -3.16 -0.88
CA LYS A 20 9.67 -3.51 0.55
C LYS A 20 10.63 -2.70 1.43
N ASN A 21 10.12 -2.17 2.53
CA ASN A 21 10.75 -1.27 3.49
C ASN A 21 11.21 0.09 2.90
N LYS A 22 10.80 0.45 1.68
CA LYS A 22 11.08 1.79 1.16
C LYS A 22 10.07 2.80 1.67
N ILE A 23 10.57 4.01 1.89
CA ILE A 23 9.78 5.20 2.20
C ILE A 23 9.42 5.93 0.91
N ASN A 24 8.17 6.36 0.84
CA ASN A 24 7.68 7.24 -0.22
C ASN A 24 6.94 8.45 0.37
N VAL A 25 6.81 9.51 -0.43
CA VAL A 25 6.02 10.68 -0.08
C VAL A 25 4.99 10.90 -1.18
N TYR A 26 3.73 11.06 -0.78
CA TYR A 26 2.65 11.48 -1.66
C TYR A 26 2.29 12.94 -1.37
N SER A 27 2.45 13.80 -2.37
CA SER A 27 2.18 15.24 -2.26
C SER A 27 0.80 15.56 -2.84
N CYS A 28 -0.09 16.12 -2.02
CA CYS A 28 -1.46 16.45 -2.44
C CYS A 28 -1.49 17.68 -3.36
N LEU A 29 -2.08 17.53 -4.55
CA LEU A 29 -2.27 18.63 -5.51
C LEU A 29 -3.34 19.64 -5.07
N GLY A 30 -4.11 19.29 -4.05
CA GLY A 30 -5.26 20.06 -3.59
C GLY A 30 -5.07 20.88 -2.32
N CYS A 31 -4.29 20.37 -1.37
CA CYS A 31 -4.05 21.04 -0.07
C CYS A 31 -2.57 21.11 0.31
N ALA A 32 -1.66 20.75 -0.59
CA ALA A 32 -0.21 20.73 -0.40
C ALA A 32 0.33 19.84 0.74
N ARG A 33 -0.53 19.18 1.53
CA ARG A 33 -0.10 18.25 2.57
C ARG A 33 0.56 17.01 1.98
N GLN A 34 1.53 16.48 2.73
CA GLN A 34 2.26 15.28 2.38
C GLN A 34 1.76 14.08 3.19
N THR A 35 1.80 12.91 2.58
CA THR A 35 1.56 11.61 3.22
C THR A 35 2.82 10.77 3.07
N ILE A 36 3.48 10.48 4.19
CA ILE A 36 4.71 9.68 4.21
C ILE A 36 4.30 8.22 4.42
N THR A 37 4.72 7.33 3.52
CA THR A 37 4.34 5.91 3.54
C THR A 37 5.57 5.01 3.68
N ILE A 38 5.37 3.83 4.27
CA ILE A 38 6.31 2.71 4.21
C ILE A 38 5.65 1.48 3.60
N ASP A 39 6.38 0.78 2.73
CA ASP A 39 5.90 -0.46 2.12
C ASP A 39 6.27 -1.64 3.04
N ARG A 40 5.33 -2.16 3.83
CA ARG A 40 5.57 -3.27 4.79
C ARG A 40 5.79 -4.60 4.09
N ASP A 41 5.12 -4.78 2.96
CA ASP A 41 5.14 -5.99 2.16
C ASP A 41 5.57 -5.68 0.74
N SER A 42 6.06 -6.70 0.03
CA SER A 42 6.29 -6.60 -1.40
C SER A 42 4.96 -6.65 -2.17
N GLY A 43 4.85 -5.83 -3.20
CA GLY A 43 3.69 -5.79 -4.07
C GLY A 43 3.55 -4.44 -4.77
N VAL A 44 2.39 -4.25 -5.41
CA VAL A 44 2.10 -3.05 -6.21
C VAL A 44 1.54 -1.93 -5.33
N THR A 45 2.21 -0.79 -5.35
CA THR A 45 1.75 0.49 -4.80
C THR A 45 1.33 1.43 -5.94
N PRO A 46 0.33 2.31 -5.74
CA PRO A 46 -0.16 3.18 -6.80
C PRO A 46 0.71 4.44 -6.97
N PHE A 47 0.78 4.99 -8.18
CA PHE A 47 1.42 6.29 -8.46
C PHE A 47 0.68 7.48 -7.84
N ASN A 48 -0.60 7.31 -7.50
CA ASN A 48 -1.40 8.31 -6.81
C ASN A 48 -2.28 7.67 -5.74
N ILE A 49 -2.66 8.47 -4.75
CA ILE A 49 -3.63 8.08 -3.72
C ILE A 49 -4.66 9.18 -3.52
N SER A 50 -5.79 8.84 -2.91
CA SER A 50 -6.66 9.87 -2.33
C SER A 50 -5.98 10.45 -1.10
N CYS A 51 -5.84 11.78 -1.06
CA CYS A 51 -5.21 12.48 0.06
C CYS A 51 -6.00 12.23 1.35
N PRO A 52 -5.37 11.69 2.41
CA PRO A 52 -6.05 11.44 3.69
C PRO A 52 -6.62 12.70 4.36
N SER A 53 -6.17 13.90 3.96
CA SER A 53 -6.63 15.16 4.54
C SER A 53 -7.81 15.81 3.80
N CYS A 54 -7.91 15.68 2.47
CA CYS A 54 -8.91 16.42 1.68
C CYS A 54 -9.54 15.62 0.54
N GLY A 55 -9.21 14.34 0.39
CA GLY A 55 -9.79 13.45 -0.63
C GLY A 55 -9.27 13.65 -2.05
N LYS A 56 -8.69 14.81 -2.38
CA LYS A 56 -8.08 15.10 -3.69
C LYS A 56 -6.85 14.23 -3.95
N THR A 57 -6.43 14.14 -5.21
CA THR A 57 -5.27 13.35 -5.62
C THR A 57 -3.98 13.80 -4.95
N ALA A 58 -3.21 12.84 -4.44
CA ALA A 58 -1.82 13.02 -4.03
C ALA A 58 -0.90 12.15 -4.88
N MET A 59 0.20 12.74 -5.36
CA MET A 59 1.11 12.14 -6.32
C MET A 59 2.36 11.60 -5.64
N SER A 60 2.75 10.39 -6.02
CA SER A 60 3.96 9.70 -5.55
C SER A 60 5.23 10.44 -5.96
N ALA A 61 6.19 10.55 -5.04
CA ALA A 61 7.56 10.95 -5.33
C ALA A 61 8.41 9.79 -5.85
N ILE A 62 7.80 8.64 -6.18
CA ILE A 62 8.43 7.44 -6.74
C ILE A 62 9.68 7.00 -5.98
N TYR A 63 9.60 7.06 -4.64
CA TYR A 63 10.68 6.71 -3.71
C TYR A 63 11.94 7.59 -3.82
N ARG A 64 11.90 8.70 -4.57
CA ARG A 64 12.99 9.68 -4.68
C ARG A 64 12.93 10.69 -3.53
N VAL A 65 13.04 10.17 -2.31
CA VAL A 65 12.92 10.90 -1.04
C VAL A 65 13.92 10.36 -0.03
N SER A 66 14.20 11.13 1.04
CA SER A 66 14.98 10.62 2.17
C SER A 66 14.30 9.36 2.75
N GLN A 67 15.09 8.33 3.02
CA GLN A 67 14.60 7.07 3.59
C GLN A 67 14.57 7.10 5.13
N ASP A 68 15.00 8.20 5.75
CA ASP A 68 14.99 8.39 7.21
C ASP A 68 13.71 9.11 7.70
N LEU A 69 12.77 9.42 6.79
CA LEU A 69 11.52 10.07 7.16
C LEU A 69 10.65 9.14 8.01
N THR A 70 9.96 9.71 9.00
CA THR A 70 9.00 8.95 9.81
C THR A 70 7.71 8.71 9.01
N PRO A 71 7.36 7.45 8.71
CA PRO A 71 6.13 7.15 8.00
C PRO A 71 4.90 7.46 8.86
N THR A 72 3.81 7.83 8.19
CA THR A 72 2.49 8.10 8.79
C THR A 72 1.45 7.07 8.38
N HIS A 73 1.69 6.41 7.26
CA HIS A 73 0.83 5.41 6.64
C HIS A 73 1.68 4.25 6.14
N GLU A 74 1.04 3.14 5.81
CA GLU A 74 1.70 1.97 5.27
C GLU A 74 0.93 1.34 4.13
N PHE A 75 1.69 0.73 3.22
CA PHE A 75 1.18 -0.24 2.27
C PHE A 75 1.47 -1.64 2.80
N TYR A 76 0.45 -2.48 2.85
CA TYR A 76 0.54 -3.82 3.44
C TYR A 76 -0.30 -4.82 2.66
N ARG A 77 0.06 -6.10 2.78
CA ARG A 77 -0.78 -7.21 2.34
C ARG A 77 -1.70 -7.60 3.51
N PRO A 78 -3.03 -7.64 3.33
CA PRO A 78 -3.91 -8.04 4.42
C PRO A 78 -3.70 -9.51 4.81
N SER A 79 -4.16 -9.90 6.00
CA SER A 79 -4.23 -11.32 6.33
C SER A 79 -5.23 -12.03 5.44
N PHE A 80 -5.08 -13.35 5.25
CA PHE A 80 -6.04 -14.12 4.46
C PHE A 80 -7.47 -14.01 5.04
N ALA A 81 -7.60 -14.09 6.36
CA ALA A 81 -8.88 -13.90 7.05
C ALA A 81 -9.50 -12.52 6.77
N TYR A 82 -8.71 -11.44 6.80
CA TYR A 82 -9.22 -10.11 6.45
C TYR A 82 -9.60 -10.03 4.97
N TYR A 83 -8.75 -10.54 4.07
CA TYR A 83 -9.02 -10.60 2.64
C TYR A 83 -10.34 -11.31 2.31
N GLN A 84 -10.65 -12.42 3.00
CA GLN A 84 -11.92 -13.13 2.81
C GLN A 84 -13.14 -12.30 3.18
N ASN A 85 -12.99 -11.36 4.12
CA ASN A 85 -14.05 -10.47 4.59
C ASN A 85 -14.15 -9.16 3.80
N ILE A 86 -13.29 -8.92 2.80
CA ILE A 86 -13.38 -7.71 1.96
C ILE A 86 -14.61 -7.82 1.04
N PRO A 87 -15.61 -6.92 1.17
CA PRO A 87 -16.83 -7.02 0.37
C PRO A 87 -16.59 -6.64 -1.09
N SER A 88 -15.73 -5.65 -1.36
CA SER A 88 -15.43 -5.19 -2.72
C SER A 88 -14.69 -6.28 -3.51
N ARG A 89 -15.26 -6.66 -4.65
CA ARG A 89 -14.64 -7.60 -5.58
C ARG A 89 -13.42 -6.97 -6.26
N GLU A 90 -13.48 -5.68 -6.55
CA GLU A 90 -12.41 -4.89 -7.16
C GLU A 90 -11.19 -4.87 -6.24
N MET A 91 -11.41 -4.61 -4.95
CA MET A 91 -10.34 -4.63 -3.95
C MET A 91 -9.73 -6.02 -3.79
N ARG A 92 -10.55 -7.07 -3.78
CA ARG A 92 -10.03 -8.46 -3.76
C ARG A 92 -9.19 -8.75 -5.00
N ARG A 93 -9.65 -8.37 -6.18
CA ARG A 93 -8.92 -8.54 -7.45
C ARG A 93 -7.60 -7.75 -7.48
N HIS A 94 -7.59 -6.54 -6.91
CA HIS A 94 -6.37 -5.75 -6.73
C HIS A 94 -5.32 -6.53 -5.92
N ILE A 95 -5.72 -7.09 -4.77
CA ILE A 95 -4.84 -7.88 -3.91
C ILE A 95 -4.38 -9.18 -4.58
N GLU A 96 -5.29 -9.84 -5.30
CA GLU A 96 -5.01 -11.06 -6.09
C GLU A 96 -3.96 -10.81 -7.18
N ASN A 97 -3.94 -9.60 -7.76
CA ASN A 97 -2.95 -9.18 -8.74
C ASN A 97 -1.67 -8.59 -8.12
N GLY A 98 -1.43 -8.79 -6.82
CA GLY A 98 -0.23 -8.32 -6.13
C GLY A 98 -0.34 -6.94 -5.50
N GLY A 99 -1.49 -6.29 -5.59
CA GLY A 99 -1.75 -4.97 -5.02
C GLY A 99 -1.73 -4.94 -3.49
N LEU A 100 -1.16 -3.86 -2.94
CA LEU A 100 -1.15 -3.61 -1.50
C LEU A 100 -2.32 -2.72 -1.08
N MET A 101 -2.75 -2.90 0.17
CA MET A 101 -3.73 -2.05 0.83
C MET A 101 -3.04 -0.88 1.54
N PHE A 102 -3.74 0.25 1.63
CA PHE A 102 -3.24 1.47 2.26
C PHE A 102 -3.96 1.75 3.58
N ARG A 103 -3.23 2.08 4.65
CA ARG A 103 -3.82 2.52 5.93
C ARG A 103 -2.91 3.49 6.69
N LYS A 104 -3.50 4.22 7.63
CA LYS A 104 -2.75 5.04 8.61
C LYS A 104 -2.06 4.13 9.63
N LEU A 105 -0.82 4.44 9.99
CA LEU A 105 -0.12 3.73 11.07
C LEU A 105 -0.85 3.93 12.40
N GLY A 106 -0.88 2.87 13.21
CA GLY A 106 -1.65 2.82 14.47
C GLY A 106 -3.11 2.37 14.31
N ASN A 107 -3.64 2.32 13.08
CA ASN A 107 -4.95 1.72 12.81
C ASN A 107 -4.79 0.23 12.49
N LEU A 108 -4.58 -0.60 13.52
CA LEU A 108 -4.58 -2.05 13.38
C LEU A 108 -6.03 -2.54 13.19
N LYS A 109 -6.36 -2.93 11.97
CA LYS A 109 -7.51 -3.78 11.64
C LYS A 109 -7.01 -4.97 10.85
#